data_AF-A0A9P4WA18-F1
#
_entry.id   AF-A0A9P4WA18-F1
#
_cell.length_a   1.000
_cell.length_b   1.000
_cell.length_c   1.000
_cell.angle_alpha   90.00
_cell.angle_beta   90.00
_cell.angle_gamma   90.00
#
_symmetry.space_group_name_H-M   'P 1'
#
loop_
_entity.id
_entity.type
_entity.pdbx_description
1 polymer ?
#
loop_
_entity_poly.entity_id
_entity_poly.type
_entity_poly.pdbx_seq_one_letter_code
_entity_poly.pdbx_strand_id
1 'polypeptide(L)'
;MEGFPREDINAVFNLKQLCISQVETVYRPGNPRYGKFDVLLCKVDGLYVAHAIVYPIDSDEGKGDHHYSWRCLVTGVSQHGVLAALEDLWNNAQRKLADPVKRICDGQTLYCSEGLFTIA
;
A
#
# COMPACT_ATOMS: atom_id res chain seq x y z
N MET A 1 -9.99 11.60 27.86
CA MET A 1 -9.76 11.01 26.53
C MET A 1 -11.11 10.56 26.00
N GLU A 2 -11.71 11.32 25.09
CA GLU A 2 -12.87 10.82 24.33
C GLU A 2 -12.35 9.74 23.38
N GLY A 3 -12.91 8.54 23.49
CA GLY A 3 -12.56 7.43 22.61
C GLY A 3 -13.02 7.71 21.17
N PHE A 4 -12.34 7.10 20.20
CA PHE A 4 -12.71 7.18 18.79
C PHE A 4 -14.14 6.62 18.59
N PRO A 5 -15.05 7.33 17.89
CA PRO A 5 -16.37 6.81 17.57
C PRO A 5 -16.27 5.47 16.83
N ARG A 6 -17.14 4.50 17.18
CA ARG A 6 -17.08 3.15 16.58
C ARG A 6 -17.23 3.16 15.06
N GLU A 7 -18.01 4.09 14.52
CA GLU A 7 -18.22 4.24 13.08
C GLU A 7 -16.92 4.64 12.37
N ASP A 8 -16.16 5.57 12.96
CA ASP A 8 -14.87 6.01 12.45
C ASP A 8 -13.83 4.88 12.51
N ILE A 9 -13.87 4.03 13.53
CA ILE A 9 -12.99 2.85 13.64
C ILE A 9 -13.23 1.89 12.47
N ASN A 10 -14.49 1.62 12.13
CA ASN A 10 -14.84 0.74 11.02
C ASN A 10 -14.44 1.36 9.67
N ALA A 11 -14.68 2.66 9.49
CA ALA A 11 -14.26 3.38 8.28
C ALA A 11 -12.74 3.33 8.09
N VAL A 12 -11.98 3.60 9.15
CA VAL A 12 -10.51 3.51 9.16
C VAL A 12 -10.04 2.09 8.84
N PHE A 13 -10.65 1.06 9.44
CA PHE A 13 -10.28 -0.33 9.16
C PHE A 13 -10.52 -0.70 7.71
N ASN A 14 -11.69 -0.39 7.17
CA ASN A 14 -12.04 -0.69 5.78
C ASN A 14 -11.11 0.04 4.79
N LEU A 15 -10.86 1.33 5.02
CA LEU A 15 -9.98 2.13 4.16
C LEU A 15 -8.52 1.66 4.24
N LYS A 16 -8.06 1.23 5.42
CA LYS A 16 -6.76 0.58 5.57
C LYS A 16 -6.66 -0.69 4.74
N GLN A 17 -7.64 -1.60 4.82
CA GLN A 17 -7.63 -2.84 4.04
C GLN A 17 -7.63 -2.56 2.53
N LEU A 18 -8.40 -1.56 2.11
CA LEU A 18 -8.43 -1.08 0.73
C LEU A 18 -7.01 -0.65 0.29
N CYS A 19 -6.37 0.25 1.05
CA CYS A 19 -4.98 0.70 0.79
C CYS A 19 -3.98 -0.46 0.68
N ILE A 20 -4.05 -1.42 1.60
CA ILE A 20 -3.20 -2.61 1.59
C ILE A 20 -3.37 -3.39 0.28
N SER A 21 -4.62 -3.71 -0.09
CA SER A 21 -4.94 -4.46 -1.31
C SER A 21 -4.39 -3.78 -2.56
N GLN A 22 -4.52 -2.46 -2.64
CA GLN A 22 -4.04 -1.69 -3.78
C GLN A 22 -2.52 -1.62 -3.86
N VAL A 23 -1.84 -1.37 -2.74
CA VAL A 23 -0.38 -1.36 -2.71
C VAL A 23 0.18 -2.75 -3.01
N GLU A 24 -0.43 -3.80 -2.48
CA GLU A 24 -0.07 -5.18 -2.77
C GLU A 24 -0.19 -5.50 -4.27
N THR A 25 -1.27 -5.05 -4.91
CA THR A 25 -1.48 -5.23 -6.35
C THR A 25 -0.38 -4.54 -7.19
N VAL A 26 0.07 -3.35 -6.78
CA VAL A 26 1.12 -2.60 -7.49
C VAL A 26 2.49 -3.25 -7.33
N TYR A 27 2.82 -3.68 -6.11
CA TYR A 27 4.21 -3.94 -5.74
C TYR A 27 4.55 -5.43 -5.58
N ARG A 28 3.60 -6.31 -5.28
CA ARG A 28 3.87 -7.75 -5.10
C ARG A 28 4.27 -8.46 -6.40
N PRO A 29 3.62 -8.24 -7.57
CA PRO A 29 3.93 -9.01 -8.79
C PRO A 29 5.38 -8.85 -9.28
N GLY A 30 6.03 -7.71 -9.02
CA GLY A 30 7.40 -7.44 -9.42
C GLY A 30 8.46 -7.70 -8.34
N ASN A 31 8.07 -8.17 -7.15
CA ASN A 31 9.00 -8.31 -6.03
C ASN A 31 8.67 -9.54 -5.15
N PRO A 32 9.27 -10.72 -5.44
CA PRO A 32 9.00 -11.94 -4.67
C PRO A 32 9.51 -11.87 -3.22
N ARG A 33 10.35 -10.88 -2.91
CA ARG A 33 10.83 -10.62 -1.54
C ARG A 33 9.86 -9.79 -0.72
N TYR A 34 8.70 -9.40 -1.23
CA TYR A 34 7.69 -8.67 -0.47
C TYR A 34 6.72 -9.64 0.21
N GLY A 35 6.79 -9.71 1.54
CA GLY A 35 6.05 -10.69 2.32
C GLY A 35 4.68 -10.20 2.72
N LYS A 36 4.66 -9.37 3.78
CA LYS A 36 3.43 -8.83 4.36
C LYS A 36 3.33 -7.34 4.11
N PHE A 37 2.15 -6.88 3.74
CA PHE A 37 1.81 -5.47 3.57
C PHE A 37 0.99 -4.99 4.75
N ASP A 38 1.18 -3.73 5.15
CA ASP A 38 0.41 -3.11 6.22
C ASP A 38 0.36 -1.58 6.04
N VAL A 39 -0.45 -0.92 6.86
CA VAL A 39 -0.45 0.53 6.99
C VAL A 39 -0.10 0.92 8.42
N LEU A 40 0.94 1.73 8.55
CA LEU A 40 1.37 2.36 9.79
C LEU A 40 0.81 3.79 9.85
N LEU A 41 0.11 4.09 10.94
CA LEU A 41 -0.45 5.42 11.21
C LEU A 41 0.38 6.09 12.30
N CYS A 42 0.80 7.33 12.06
CA CYS A 42 1.50 8.13 13.05
C CYS A 42 1.07 9.60 12.99
N LYS A 43 1.40 10.35 14.04
CA LYS A 43 1.19 11.80 14.11
C LYS A 43 2.53 12.49 14.32
N VAL A 44 2.89 13.39 13.42
CA VAL A 44 4.18 14.12 13.43
C VAL A 44 3.89 15.60 13.23
N ASP A 45 4.33 16.45 14.16
CA ASP A 45 4.19 17.91 14.08
C ASP A 45 2.76 18.40 13.76
N GLY A 46 1.75 17.73 14.33
CA GLY A 46 0.34 18.05 14.10
C GLY A 46 -0.26 17.46 12.82
N LEU A 47 0.54 16.82 11.97
CA LEU A 47 0.11 16.11 10.77
C LEU A 47 -0.20 14.64 11.09
N TYR A 48 -1.28 14.13 10.51
CA TYR A 48 -1.59 12.71 10.48
C TYR A 48 -0.92 12.11 9.24
N VAL A 49 -0.17 11.02 9.44
CA VAL A 49 0.61 10.38 8.40
C VAL A 49 0.23 8.91 8.33
N ALA A 50 -0.02 8.43 7.12
CA ALA A 50 -0.30 7.03 6.82
C ALA A 50 0.78 6.49 5.87
N HIS A 51 1.55 5.52 6.34
CA HIS A 51 2.56 4.85 5.53
C HIS A 51 2.07 3.47 5.13
N ALA A 52 1.94 3.22 3.83
CA ALA A 52 1.88 1.85 3.34
C ALA A 52 3.29 1.25 3.41
N ILE A 53 3.41 0.16 4.15
CA ILE A 53 4.68 -0.50 4.43
C ILE A 53 4.66 -1.95 3.94
N VAL A 54 5.85 -2.47 3.68
CA VAL A 54 6.06 -3.89 3.41
C VAL A 54 7.15 -4.43 4.34
N TYR A 55 6.91 -5.63 4.85
CA TYR A 55 7.89 -6.46 5.54
C TYR A 55 8.53 -7.38 4.50
N PRO A 56 9.82 -7.20 4.18
CA PRO A 56 10.52 -8.10 3.28
C PRO A 56 10.56 -9.52 3.83
N ILE A 57 10.51 -10.51 2.94
CA ILE A 57 10.87 -11.90 3.25
C ILE A 57 12.39 -11.95 3.21
N ASP A 58 13.01 -12.09 4.38
CA ASP A 58 14.44 -12.41 4.44
C ASP A 58 14.62 -13.85 3.96
N SER A 59 15.53 -14.05 3.00
CA SER A 59 15.80 -15.35 2.36
C SER A 59 16.57 -16.32 3.25
N ASP A 60 16.83 -15.98 4.52
CA ASP A 60 17.49 -16.89 5.46
C ASP A 60 16.45 -17.88 6.00
N GLU A 61 16.41 -19.02 5.32
CA GLU A 61 15.67 -20.23 5.66
C GLU A 61 15.68 -20.49 7.18
N GLY A 62 14.58 -20.17 7.86
CA GLY A 62 14.30 -20.66 9.22
C GLY A 62 14.31 -19.64 10.35
N LYS A 63 14.45 -18.33 10.11
CA LYS A 63 14.18 -17.32 11.15
C LYS A 63 12.85 -16.62 10.87
N GLY A 64 11.86 -16.94 11.70
CA GLY A 64 10.47 -16.48 11.56
C GLY A 64 10.34 -14.97 11.48
N ASP A 65 9.27 -14.53 10.81
CA ASP A 65 8.78 -13.15 10.66
C ASP A 65 9.64 -12.08 11.33
N HIS A 66 10.75 -11.70 10.68
CA HIS A 66 11.56 -10.57 11.12
C HIS A 66 10.80 -9.27 10.85
N HIS A 67 9.87 -8.93 11.75
CA HIS A 67 9.19 -7.63 11.79
C HIS A 67 10.16 -6.45 12.06
N TYR A 68 11.46 -6.71 12.22
CA TYR A 68 12.48 -5.73 12.57
C TYR A 68 12.85 -4.76 11.43
N SER A 69 12.48 -5.07 10.18
CA SER A 69 12.64 -4.13 9.09
C SER A 69 11.38 -4.03 8.26
N TRP A 70 10.92 -2.80 8.07
CA TRP A 70 9.85 -2.47 7.14
C TRP A 70 10.33 -1.40 6.18
N ARG A 71 9.77 -1.39 4.98
CA ARG A 71 10.03 -0.34 3.99
C ARG A 71 8.74 0.40 3.69
N CYS A 72 8.80 1.73 3.66
CA CYS A 72 7.70 2.53 3.18
C CYS A 72 7.64 2.49 1.65
N LEU A 73 6.45 2.20 1.11
CA LEU A 73 6.19 2.16 -0.33
C LEU A 73 5.46 3.42 -0.80
N VAL A 74 4.45 3.84 -0.03
CA VAL A 74 3.61 5.01 -0.32
C VAL A 74 3.30 5.70 1.00
N THR A 75 3.21 7.03 0.97
CA THR A 75 2.84 7.84 2.13
C THR A 75 1.63 8.70 1.76
N GLY A 76 0.70 8.86 2.70
CA GLY A 76 -0.36 9.87 2.67
C GLY A 76 -0.25 10.78 3.89
N VAL A 77 -0.56 12.06 3.73
CA VAL A 77 -0.41 13.06 4.80
C VAL A 77 -1.63 13.97 4.83
N SER A 78 -2.13 14.29 6.02
CA SER A 78 -3.22 15.26 6.17
C SER A 78 -3.19 15.99 7.52
N GLN A 79 -3.65 17.23 7.52
CA GLN A 79 -3.95 17.99 8.74
C GLN A 79 -5.34 17.66 9.32
N HIS A 80 -6.21 17.04 8.52
CA HIS A 80 -7.64 16.89 8.82
C HIS A 80 -8.02 15.59 9.55
N GLY A 81 -7.03 14.76 9.91
CA GLY A 81 -7.26 13.52 10.65
C GLY A 81 -6.73 12.26 9.97
N VAL A 82 -6.91 11.13 10.64
CA VAL A 82 -6.45 9.80 10.19
C VAL A 82 -7.14 9.38 8.89
N LEU A 83 -8.46 9.57 8.78
CA LEU A 83 -9.23 9.22 7.58
C LEU A 83 -8.71 10.00 6.36
N ALA A 84 -8.53 11.31 6.49
CA ALA A 84 -8.01 12.14 5.41
C ALA A 84 -6.57 11.75 5.01
N ALA A 85 -5.72 11.34 5.96
CA ALA A 85 -4.38 10.83 5.65
C ALA A 85 -4.42 9.48 4.91
N LEU A 86 -5.37 8.60 5.25
CA LEU A 86 -5.61 7.34 4.55
C LEU A 86 -6.20 7.56 3.15
N GLU A 87 -7.09 8.53 2.97
CA GLU A 87 -7.60 8.92 1.65
C GLU A 87 -6.48 9.46 0.76
N ASP A 88 -5.59 10.30 1.30
CA ASP A 88 -4.42 10.76 0.56
C ASP A 88 -3.48 9.58 0.19
N LEU A 89 -3.27 8.64 1.12
CA LEU A 89 -2.50 7.43 0.87
C LEU A 89 -3.11 6.60 -0.27
N TRP A 90 -4.43 6.40 -0.25
CA TRP A 90 -5.17 5.72 -1.30
C TRP A 90 -4.99 6.40 -2.66
N ASN A 91 -5.20 7.72 -2.72
CA ASN A 91 -5.02 8.50 -3.95
C ASN A 91 -3.57 8.42 -4.47
N ASN A 92 -2.58 8.40 -3.58
CA ASN A 92 -1.18 8.23 -3.95
C ASN A 92 -0.89 6.81 -4.47
N ALA A 93 -1.51 5.77 -3.90
CA ALA A 93 -1.41 4.39 -4.38
C ALA A 93 -2.08 4.20 -5.75
N GLN A 94 -3.26 4.79 -5.96
CA GLN A 94 -3.95 4.79 -7.27
C GLN A 94 -3.12 5.43 -8.38
N ARG A 95 -2.44 6.55 -8.08
CA ARG A 95 -1.54 7.20 -9.05
C ARG A 95 -0.43 6.25 -9.52
N LYS A 96 0.07 5.36 -8.65
CA LYS A 96 1.07 4.34 -9.02
C LYS A 96 0.50 3.20 -9.86
N LEU A 97 -0.80 2.90 -9.75
CA LEU A 97 -1.50 1.97 -10.67
C LEU A 97 -1.78 2.58 -12.04
N ALA A 98 -2.04 3.89 -12.11
CA ALA A 98 -2.38 4.54 -13.37
C ALA A 98 -1.19 4.56 -14.36
N ASP A 99 0.04 4.55 -13.86
CA ASP A 99 1.25 4.50 -14.68
C ASP A 99 1.34 3.25 -15.60
N PRO A 100 1.12 2.01 -15.11
CA PRO A 100 1.06 0.83 -15.97
C PRO A 100 -0.21 0.74 -16.84
N VAL A 101 -1.38 1.19 -16.37
CA VAL A 101 -2.62 1.17 -17.19
C VAL A 101 -2.49 2.09 -18.41
N LYS A 102 -1.87 3.27 -18.24
CA LYS A 102 -1.60 4.17 -19.35
C LYS A 102 -0.75 3.53 -20.44
N ARG A 103 0.22 2.68 -20.08
CA ARG A 103 1.04 1.93 -21.05
C ARG A 103 0.23 0.90 -21.84
N ILE A 104 -0.72 0.22 -21.19
CA ILE A 104 -1.65 -0.72 -21.85
C ILE A 104 -2.58 0.02 -22.83
N CYS A 105 -3.12 1.17 -22.43
CA CYS A 105 -4.04 1.97 -23.25
C CYS A 105 -3.33 2.71 -24.40
N ASP A 106 -2.07 3.11 -24.22
CA ASP A 106 -1.25 3.80 -25.24
C ASP A 106 -0.57 2.81 -26.21
N GLY A 107 -0.93 1.52 -26.19
CA GLY A 107 -0.41 0.51 -27.12
C GLY A 107 1.04 0.08 -26.85
N GLN A 108 1.61 0.43 -25.69
CA GLN A 108 2.92 -0.05 -25.27
C GLN A 108 2.77 -1.36 -24.49
N THR A 109 3.05 -2.48 -25.16
CA THR A 109 3.09 -3.82 -24.57
C THR A 109 3.95 -3.83 -23.31
N LEU A 110 3.31 -4.06 -22.15
CA LEU A 110 4.04 -4.40 -20.94
C LEU A 110 4.58 -5.82 -21.12
N TYR A 111 5.91 -5.95 -21.22
CA TYR A 111 6.57 -7.22 -21.02
C TYR A 111 6.40 -7.61 -19.55
N CYS A 112 5.31 -8.31 -19.22
CA CYS A 112 5.31 -9.19 -18.07
C CYS A 112 6.34 -10.28 -18.37
N SER A 113 7.49 -10.23 -17.70
CA SER A 113 8.31 -11.41 -17.55
C SER A 113 7.43 -12.46 -16.86
N GLU A 114 7.06 -13.46 -17.64
CA GLU A 114 6.21 -14.62 -17.32
C GLU A 114 4.72 -14.50 -17.71
N GLY A 115 4.37 -15.20 -18.79
CA GLY A 115 3.00 -15.59 -19.12
C GLY A 115 2.33 -14.74 -20.21
N LEU A 116 2.47 -15.19 -21.46
CA LEU A 116 1.63 -14.76 -22.58
C LEU A 116 0.14 -14.93 -22.24
N PHE A 117 -0.58 -13.84 -22.07
CA PHE A 117 -2.03 -13.83 -22.24
C PHE A 117 -2.37 -13.10 -23.54
N THR A 118 -2.69 -13.89 -24.56
CA THR A 118 -3.33 -13.39 -25.77
C THR A 118 -4.82 -13.20 -25.46
N ILE A 119 -5.28 -11.96 -25.44
CA ILE A 119 -6.72 -11.67 -25.48
C ILE A 119 -7.07 -11.47 -26.95
N ALA A 120 -7.92 -12.36 -27.46
CA ALA A 120 -8.55 -12.24 -28.78
C ALA A 120 -9.67 -11.21 -28.74
#